data_AF-A0A225V9M4-F1
#
_entry.id   AF-A0A225V9M4-F1
#
_cell.length_a   1.000
_cell.length_b   1.000
_cell.length_c   1.000
_cell.angle_alpha   90.00
_cell.angle_beta   90.00
_cell.angle_gamma   90.00
#
_symmetry.space_group_name_H-M   'P 1'
#
loop_
_entity.id
_entity.type
_entity.pdbx_description
1 polymer ?
#
loop_
_entity_poly.entity_id
_entity_poly.type
_entity_poly.pdbx_seq_one_letter_code
_entity_poly.pdbx_strand_id
1 'polypeptide(L)'
;MILSQSTVRRVLKARREEVATVSIVANPTTIFDNQDLTAPYTQYVFKLRSAICVSQSLKECWKLRKRYSDFYALHRKLRHTKSQWEKSCIKQGEAFHSVMQKLQQAAGSEFPRKHVRCDTKAIIQQRRRQLMDYIRTLLAAYTDLEVLLGAPANFKRNFIDDISCLNKVFTEIERFLEIPPKRKEVEAKLTRAVAALQDVKLDPNSENKCCICLSDNDPTADYSDEMAQLPCAHVFHEDCIVHWFQCGATCPVCRRAVGNVVTRRVPLR
;
A
#
# COMPACT_ATOMS: atom_id res chain seq x y z
N MET A 1 -5.85 16.24 -12.59
CA MET A 1 -4.41 16.59 -12.50
C MET A 1 -3.61 15.42 -13.03
N ILE A 2 -2.68 15.68 -13.94
CA ILE A 2 -1.77 14.66 -14.48
C ILE A 2 -0.73 14.42 -13.38
N LEU A 3 -0.64 13.21 -12.81
CA LEU A 3 0.43 12.86 -11.88
C LEU A 3 1.75 12.83 -12.67
N SER A 4 2.72 13.68 -12.31
CA SER A 4 4.09 13.59 -12.83
C SER A 4 4.77 12.31 -12.35
N GLN A 5 5.89 11.91 -12.96
CA GLN A 5 6.71 10.80 -12.43
C GLN A 5 7.16 11.07 -10.99
N SER A 6 7.50 12.32 -10.64
CA SER A 6 7.82 12.71 -9.25
C SER A 6 6.62 12.50 -8.32
N THR A 7 5.41 12.82 -8.78
CA THR A 7 4.18 12.58 -8.01
C THR A 7 3.94 11.09 -7.77
N VAL A 8 4.10 10.25 -8.79
CA VAL A 8 3.95 8.78 -8.64
C VAL A 8 4.97 8.23 -7.65
N ARG A 9 6.24 8.66 -7.73
CA ARG A 9 7.30 8.27 -6.79
C ARG A 9 6.92 8.63 -5.36
N ARG A 10 6.52 9.87 -5.12
CA ARG A 10 6.12 10.39 -3.81
C ARG A 10 4.93 9.62 -3.23
N VAL A 11 3.89 9.38 -4.03
CA VAL A 11 2.72 8.61 -3.59
C VAL A 11 3.11 7.17 -3.25
N LEU A 12 3.95 6.52 -4.08
CA LEU A 12 4.47 5.18 -3.78
C LEU A 12 5.24 5.15 -2.46
N LYS A 13 6.14 6.12 -2.22
CA LYS A 13 6.89 6.24 -0.95
C LYS A 13 5.94 6.31 0.24
N ALA A 14 5.03 7.29 0.23
CA ALA A 14 4.06 7.52 1.31
C ALA A 14 3.18 6.30 1.60
N ARG A 15 2.70 5.62 0.54
CA ARG A 15 1.81 4.46 0.69
C ARG A 15 2.56 3.22 1.17
N ARG A 16 3.82 3.01 0.74
CA ARG A 16 4.66 1.91 1.21
C ARG A 16 5.02 2.06 2.68
N GLU A 17 5.34 3.27 3.13
CA GLU A 17 5.60 3.56 4.54
C GLU A 17 4.38 3.26 5.41
N GLU A 18 3.17 3.66 4.97
CA GLU A 18 1.94 3.32 5.70
C GLU A 18 1.77 1.80 5.84
N VAL A 19 1.92 1.06 4.74
CA VAL A 19 1.81 -0.41 4.74
C VAL A 19 2.89 -1.07 5.59
N ALA A 20 4.11 -0.52 5.62
CA ALA A 20 5.20 -1.03 6.46
C ALA A 20 4.86 -0.98 7.97
N THR A 21 3.99 -0.04 8.38
CA THR A 21 3.53 0.04 9.77
C THR A 21 2.39 -0.94 10.12
N VAL A 22 1.85 -1.68 9.14
CA VAL A 22 0.76 -2.61 9.38
C VAL A 22 1.26 -3.82 10.16
N SER A 23 0.81 -3.92 11.41
CA SER A 23 1.02 -5.10 12.23
C SER A 23 0.06 -6.23 11.82
N ILE A 24 0.58 -7.46 11.75
CA ILE A 24 -0.18 -8.66 11.37
C ILE A 24 0.00 -9.71 12.47
N VAL A 25 -1.12 -10.18 13.02
CA VAL A 25 -1.14 -11.26 14.01
C VAL A 25 -2.04 -12.39 13.53
N ALA A 26 -1.47 -13.58 13.37
CA ALA A 26 -2.20 -14.78 12.96
C ALA A 26 -2.54 -15.68 14.15
N ASN A 27 -3.80 -16.09 14.28
CA ASN A 27 -4.24 -17.06 15.28
C ASN A 27 -4.74 -18.32 14.57
N PRO A 28 -4.01 -19.45 14.65
CA PRO A 28 -4.46 -20.72 14.10
C PRO A 28 -5.54 -21.34 14.99
N THR A 29 -6.53 -21.96 14.37
CA THR A 29 -7.61 -22.70 15.04
C THR A 29 -7.94 -23.94 14.23
N THR A 30 -8.08 -25.07 14.90
CA THR A 30 -8.57 -26.30 14.27
C THR A 30 -10.07 -26.20 14.12
N ILE A 31 -10.56 -26.34 12.89
CA ILE A 31 -11.98 -26.34 12.56
C ILE A 31 -12.39 -27.77 12.21
N PHE A 32 -13.48 -28.22 12.82
CA PHE A 32 -14.18 -29.44 12.47
C PHE A 32 -15.32 -29.05 11.54
N ASP A 33 -15.35 -29.61 10.33
CA ASP A 33 -16.44 -29.35 9.40
C ASP A 33 -17.69 -30.08 9.89
N ASN A 34 -18.84 -29.40 9.92
CA ASN A 34 -20.10 -30.03 10.31
C ASN A 34 -20.50 -31.16 9.32
N GLN A 35 -19.96 -31.14 8.10
CA GLN A 35 -20.21 -32.15 7.07
C GLN A 35 -19.20 -33.31 7.12
N ASP A 36 -18.02 -33.10 7.70
CA ASP A 36 -16.98 -34.14 7.86
C ASP A 36 -16.17 -33.88 9.14
N LEU A 37 -16.62 -34.50 10.23
CA LEU A 37 -15.94 -34.44 11.52
C LEU A 37 -14.60 -35.21 11.54
N THR A 38 -14.34 -36.04 10.53
CA THR A 38 -13.15 -36.91 10.47
C THR A 38 -11.94 -36.23 9.82
N ALA A 39 -12.15 -35.11 9.12
CA ALA A 39 -11.11 -34.37 8.41
C ALA A 39 -11.00 -32.90 8.87
N PRO A 40 -10.58 -32.63 10.13
CA PRO A 40 -10.40 -31.27 10.60
C PRO A 40 -9.31 -30.53 9.81
N TYR A 41 -9.46 -29.21 9.68
CA TYR A 41 -8.45 -28.37 9.02
C TYR A 41 -8.05 -27.17 9.87
N THR A 42 -6.83 -26.68 9.65
CA THR A 42 -6.34 -25.45 10.29
C THR A 42 -6.86 -24.23 9.55
N GLN A 43 -7.64 -23.40 10.23
CA GLN A 43 -7.99 -22.04 9.79
C GLN A 43 -7.10 -21.03 10.52
N TYR A 44 -6.64 -20.01 9.81
CA TYR A 44 -5.85 -18.92 10.36
C TYR A 44 -6.69 -17.65 10.35
N VAL A 45 -6.83 -17.03 11.53
CA VAL A 45 -7.46 -15.72 11.70
C VAL A 45 -6.37 -14.67 11.82
N PHE A 46 -6.12 -13.94 10.74
CA PHE A 46 -5.18 -12.84 10.69
C PHE A 46 -5.88 -11.56 11.12
N LYS A 47 -5.26 -10.82 12.04
CA LYS A 47 -5.68 -9.49 12.51
C LYS A 47 -4.65 -8.49 12.01
N LEU A 48 -5.08 -7.56 11.17
CA LEU A 48 -4.25 -6.50 10.60
C LEU A 48 -4.62 -5.18 11.27
N ARG A 49 -3.62 -4.40 11.68
CA ARG A 49 -3.81 -3.07 12.29
C ARG A 49 -2.74 -2.11 11.79
N SER A 50 -3.16 -0.95 11.30
CA SER A 50 -2.24 0.16 10.97
C SER A 50 -1.76 0.82 12.27
N ALA A 51 -0.48 1.20 12.33
CA ALA A 51 0.05 1.92 13.49
C ALA A 51 -0.31 3.42 13.46
N ILE A 52 -0.60 3.93 12.27
CA ILE A 52 -0.83 5.35 12.01
C ILE A 52 -2.33 5.64 12.16
N CYS A 53 -2.79 5.70 13.41
CA CYS A 53 -4.12 6.18 13.78
C CYS A 53 -4.04 6.83 15.18
N VAL A 54 -3.58 8.10 15.22
CA VAL A 54 -3.54 8.90 16.45
C VAL A 54 -4.88 9.59 16.72
N SER A 55 -5.77 9.70 15.72
CA SER A 55 -7.16 10.07 15.98
C SER A 55 -7.93 8.85 16.50
N GLN A 56 -8.59 9.03 17.64
CA GLN A 56 -9.28 7.98 18.42
C GLN A 56 -10.35 7.18 17.65
N SER A 57 -10.67 7.55 16.40
CA SER A 57 -11.73 6.94 15.58
C SER A 57 -11.33 5.71 14.76
N LEU A 58 -10.04 5.37 14.63
CA LEU A 58 -9.59 4.23 13.82
C LEU A 58 -8.64 3.29 14.58
N LYS A 59 -9.10 2.74 15.72
CA LYS A 59 -8.61 1.42 16.20
C LYS A 59 -9.11 0.28 15.28
N GLU A 60 -9.27 0.53 13.98
CA GLU A 60 -9.87 -0.41 13.05
C GLU A 60 -8.91 -1.59 12.83
N CYS A 61 -9.38 -2.77 13.19
CA CYS A 61 -8.69 -4.03 12.98
C CYS A 61 -9.43 -4.77 11.87
N TRP A 62 -8.74 -4.99 10.75
CA TRP A 62 -9.23 -5.81 9.66
C TRP A 62 -8.88 -7.27 9.95
N LYS A 63 -9.88 -8.15 9.85
CA LYS A 63 -9.73 -9.59 10.11
C LYS A 63 -9.86 -10.36 8.81
N LEU A 64 -8.90 -11.25 8.56
CA LEU A 64 -8.90 -12.17 7.43
C LEU A 64 -8.95 -13.60 7.95
N ARG A 65 -9.89 -14.41 7.46
CA ARG A 65 -10.01 -15.84 7.82
C ARG A 65 -9.68 -16.69 6.60
N LYS A 66 -8.59 -17.44 6.64
CA LYS A 66 -8.14 -18.28 5.52
C LYS A 66 -7.56 -19.59 6.00
N ARG A 67 -7.74 -20.64 5.21
CA ARG A 67 -7.00 -21.92 5.31
C ARG A 67 -5.83 -21.91 4.34
N TYR A 68 -4.85 -22.78 4.56
CA TYR A 68 -3.67 -22.88 3.68
C TYR A 68 -4.03 -23.05 2.20
N SER A 69 -5.09 -23.81 1.89
CA SER A 69 -5.51 -24.01 0.50
C SER A 69 -6.00 -22.74 -0.20
N ASP A 70 -6.50 -21.75 0.54
CA ASP A 70 -6.92 -20.47 -0.04
C ASP A 70 -5.69 -19.70 -0.55
N PHE A 71 -4.63 -19.67 0.26
CA PHE A 71 -3.34 -19.08 -0.12
C PHE A 71 -2.74 -19.82 -1.32
N TYR A 72 -2.80 -21.16 -1.31
CA TYR A 72 -2.27 -21.96 -2.40
C TYR A 72 -3.06 -21.74 -3.70
N ALA A 73 -4.38 -21.58 -3.62
CA ALA A 73 -5.22 -21.25 -4.76
C ALA A 73 -4.84 -19.88 -5.35
N LEU A 74 -4.68 -18.85 -4.52
CA LEU A 74 -4.20 -17.53 -4.98
C LEU A 74 -2.81 -17.65 -5.60
N HIS A 75 -1.85 -18.30 -4.94
CA HIS A 75 -0.50 -18.49 -5.44
C HIS A 75 -0.48 -19.09 -6.85
N ARG A 76 -1.30 -20.12 -7.10
CA ARG A 76 -1.44 -20.72 -8.45
C ARG A 76 -1.98 -19.73 -9.47
N LYS A 77 -3.00 -18.94 -9.12
CA LYS A 77 -3.53 -17.91 -10.01
C LYS A 77 -2.49 -16.85 -10.34
N LEU A 78 -1.81 -16.31 -9.32
CA LEU A 78 -0.76 -15.30 -9.49
C LEU A 78 0.38 -15.84 -10.37
N ARG A 79 0.81 -17.08 -10.15
CA ARG A 79 1.84 -17.73 -10.99
C ARG A 79 1.40 -17.87 -12.44
N HIS A 80 0.15 -18.25 -12.68
CA HIS A 80 -0.39 -18.36 -14.02
C HIS A 80 -0.44 -17.00 -14.73
N THR A 81 -1.01 -15.98 -14.08
CA THR A 81 -1.10 -14.63 -14.64
C THR A 81 0.28 -14.01 -14.87
N LYS A 82 1.23 -14.23 -13.95
CA LYS A 82 2.63 -13.81 -14.11
C LYS A 82 3.27 -14.46 -15.33
N SER A 83 3.10 -15.76 -15.52
CA SER A 83 3.65 -16.46 -16.69
C SER A 83 3.00 -16.00 -18.00
N GLN A 84 1.72 -15.64 -17.99
CA GLN A 84 1.08 -15.01 -19.15
C GLN A 84 1.67 -13.63 -19.43
N TRP A 85 1.84 -12.80 -18.41
CA TRP A 85 2.41 -11.47 -18.53
C TRP A 85 3.85 -11.52 -19.10
N GLU A 86 4.71 -12.39 -18.57
CA GLU A 86 6.08 -12.57 -19.06
C GLU A 86 6.16 -12.99 -20.54
N LYS A 87 5.13 -13.68 -21.06
CA LYS A 87 5.07 -14.09 -22.47
C LYS A 87 4.53 -13.00 -23.39
N SER A 88 3.63 -12.16 -22.88
CA SER A 88 2.95 -11.12 -23.66
C SER A 88 3.76 -9.82 -23.76
N CYS A 89 4.69 -9.56 -22.84
CA CYS A 89 5.39 -8.26 -22.79
C CYS A 89 6.72 -8.24 -23.55
N ILE A 90 6.74 -7.44 -24.62
CA ILE A 90 7.90 -7.21 -25.50
C ILE A 90 8.91 -6.23 -24.88
N LYS A 91 8.43 -5.30 -24.05
CA LYS A 91 9.25 -4.37 -23.26
C LYS A 91 9.01 -4.73 -21.80
N GLN A 92 10.01 -5.25 -21.10
CA GLN A 92 9.91 -5.47 -19.65
C GLN A 92 9.63 -4.10 -19.00
N GLY A 93 8.36 -3.82 -18.68
CA GLY A 93 7.91 -2.49 -18.32
C GLY A 93 8.64 -1.97 -17.09
N GLU A 94 9.66 -1.11 -17.29
CA GLU A 94 10.48 -0.52 -16.22
C GLU A 94 9.60 0.12 -15.14
N ALA A 95 8.48 0.75 -15.57
CA ALA A 95 7.46 1.33 -14.71
C ALA A 95 6.85 0.35 -13.69
N PHE A 96 6.79 -0.94 -14.00
CA PHE A 96 6.16 -1.98 -13.18
C PHE A 96 7.17 -2.97 -12.58
N HIS A 97 8.47 -2.72 -12.73
CA HIS A 97 9.53 -3.59 -12.21
C HIS A 97 9.35 -3.91 -10.71
N SER A 98 8.98 -2.91 -9.91
CA SER A 98 8.73 -3.07 -8.47
C SER A 98 7.55 -3.99 -8.15
N VAL A 99 6.51 -4.00 -8.99
CA VAL A 99 5.39 -4.94 -8.88
C VAL A 99 5.87 -6.33 -9.28
N MET A 100 6.64 -6.45 -10.35
CA MET A 100 7.16 -7.74 -10.82
C MET A 100 7.99 -8.46 -9.79
N GLN A 101 8.87 -7.74 -9.09
CA GLN A 101 9.67 -8.29 -8.02
C GLN A 101 8.78 -8.85 -6.88
N LYS A 102 7.76 -8.11 -6.47
CA LYS A 102 6.81 -8.55 -5.42
C LYS A 102 5.97 -9.73 -5.88
N LEU A 103 5.55 -9.76 -7.14
CA LEU A 103 4.84 -10.90 -7.72
C LEU A 103 5.75 -12.12 -7.85
N GLN A 104 7.02 -11.96 -8.18
CA GLN A 104 7.99 -13.05 -8.17
C GLN A 104 8.13 -13.64 -6.76
N GLN A 105 8.14 -12.80 -5.72
CA GLN A 105 8.16 -13.28 -4.34
C GLN A 105 6.86 -14.05 -3.99
N ALA A 106 5.68 -13.49 -4.30
CA ALA A 106 4.39 -14.09 -3.98
C ALA A 106 4.02 -15.31 -4.86
N ALA A 107 4.55 -15.41 -6.07
CA ALA A 107 4.29 -16.50 -7.02
C ALA A 107 5.48 -17.47 -7.19
N GLY A 108 6.57 -17.24 -6.47
CA GLY A 108 7.83 -17.96 -6.58
C GLY A 108 7.96 -19.14 -5.62
N SER A 109 9.20 -19.63 -5.48
CA SER A 109 9.58 -20.78 -4.64
C SER A 109 9.51 -20.50 -3.14
N GLU A 110 9.38 -19.24 -2.73
CA GLU A 110 9.25 -18.83 -1.32
C GLU A 110 7.89 -19.21 -0.72
N PHE A 111 6.90 -19.56 -1.54
CA PHE A 111 5.58 -19.96 -1.06
C PHE A 111 5.66 -21.23 -0.17
N PRO A 112 4.94 -21.28 0.96
CA PRO A 112 4.96 -22.43 1.86
C PRO A 112 4.58 -23.74 1.16
N ARG A 113 5.37 -24.80 1.38
CA ARG A 113 5.13 -26.09 0.72
C ARG A 113 3.87 -26.78 1.26
N LYS A 114 3.19 -27.52 0.38
CA LYS A 114 2.07 -28.38 0.76
C LYS A 114 2.62 -29.60 1.52
N HIS A 115 1.98 -29.95 2.63
CA HIS A 115 2.26 -31.19 3.36
C HIS A 115 1.18 -32.22 3.00
N VAL A 116 1.58 -33.48 2.78
CA VAL A 116 0.67 -34.61 2.44
C VAL A 116 0.28 -35.38 3.70
N ARG A 117 0.20 -34.70 4.85
CA ARG A 117 -0.13 -35.28 6.16
C ARG A 117 -0.92 -34.28 6.99
N CYS A 118 -1.52 -34.75 8.08
CA CYS A 118 -2.21 -33.90 9.05
C CYS A 118 -1.28 -32.80 9.60
N ASP A 119 -1.86 -31.64 9.88
CA ASP A 119 -1.12 -30.48 10.38
C ASP A 119 -0.61 -30.73 11.79
N THR A 120 0.71 -30.85 11.94
CA THR A 120 1.36 -30.90 13.27
C THR A 120 1.54 -29.49 13.83
N LYS A 121 1.74 -29.36 15.15
CA LYS A 121 2.03 -28.06 15.79
C LYS A 121 3.19 -27.31 15.11
N ALA A 122 4.24 -28.03 14.72
CA ALA A 122 5.39 -27.47 14.01
C ALA A 122 5.00 -26.93 12.62
N ILE A 123 4.20 -27.69 11.84
CA ILE A 123 3.68 -27.26 10.53
C ILE A 123 2.84 -25.99 10.70
N ILE A 124 1.96 -25.96 11.69
CA ILE A 124 1.08 -24.81 11.97
C ILE A 124 1.91 -23.58 12.31
N GLN A 125 2.94 -23.70 13.16
CA GLN A 125 3.79 -22.57 13.54
C GLN A 125 4.65 -22.07 12.36
N GLN A 126 5.16 -22.99 11.53
CA GLN A 126 5.90 -22.62 10.31
C GLN A 126 5.00 -21.86 9.33
N ARG A 127 3.84 -22.44 8.98
CA ARG A 127 2.85 -21.80 8.10
C ARG A 127 2.39 -20.46 8.66
N ARG A 128 2.15 -20.36 9.97
CA ARG A 128 1.76 -19.10 10.61
C ARG A 128 2.72 -17.97 10.26
N ARG A 129 4.04 -18.18 10.39
CA ARG A 129 5.06 -17.17 10.05
C ARG A 129 5.05 -16.85 8.56
N GLN A 130 5.19 -17.87 7.73
CA GLN A 130 5.33 -17.67 6.29
C GLN A 130 4.07 -17.08 5.63
N LEU A 131 2.87 -17.42 6.12
CA LEU A 131 1.62 -16.84 5.63
C LEU A 131 1.45 -15.39 6.07
N MET A 132 1.97 -14.98 7.25
CA MET A 132 2.02 -13.56 7.62
C MET A 132 2.93 -12.78 6.69
N ASP A 133 4.12 -13.31 6.39
CA ASP A 133 5.05 -12.68 5.44
C ASP A 133 4.45 -12.60 4.03
N TYR A 134 3.76 -13.66 3.61
CA TYR A 134 3.01 -13.67 2.35
C TYR A 134 1.97 -12.55 2.28
N ILE A 135 1.19 -12.32 3.33
CA ILE A 135 0.21 -11.21 3.37
C ILE A 135 0.92 -9.86 3.26
N ARG A 136 2.10 -9.68 3.89
CA ARG A 136 2.87 -8.44 3.74
C ARG A 136 3.30 -8.20 2.30
N THR A 137 3.79 -9.23 1.61
CA THR A 137 4.14 -9.15 0.19
C THR A 137 2.92 -8.81 -0.66
N LEU A 138 1.76 -9.43 -0.40
CA LEU A 138 0.52 -9.12 -1.11
C LEU A 138 0.06 -7.68 -0.88
N LEU A 139 0.13 -7.17 0.34
CA LEU A 139 -0.21 -5.77 0.65
C LEU A 139 0.71 -4.81 -0.09
N ALA A 140 2.02 -5.05 -0.07
CA ALA A 140 2.97 -4.23 -0.79
C ALA A 140 2.73 -4.26 -2.31
N ALA A 141 2.38 -5.42 -2.87
CA ALA A 141 2.03 -5.54 -4.29
C ALA A 141 0.72 -4.82 -4.63
N TYR A 142 -0.31 -4.99 -3.79
CA TYR A 142 -1.59 -4.28 -3.92
C TYR A 142 -1.40 -2.78 -3.94
N THR A 143 -0.61 -2.24 -3.00
CA THR A 143 -0.36 -0.81 -2.89
C THR A 143 0.36 -0.24 -4.11
N ASP A 144 1.38 -0.94 -4.61
CA ASP A 144 2.07 -0.51 -5.83
C ASP A 144 1.13 -0.55 -7.04
N LEU A 145 0.34 -1.62 -7.17
CA LEU A 145 -0.65 -1.77 -8.23
C LEU A 145 -1.71 -0.67 -8.18
N GLU A 146 -2.26 -0.36 -7.00
CA GLU A 146 -3.27 0.68 -6.80
C GLU A 146 -2.77 2.05 -7.29
N VAL A 147 -1.53 2.41 -6.93
CA VAL A 147 -0.94 3.70 -7.33
C VAL A 147 -0.62 3.72 -8.83
N LEU A 148 0.02 2.67 -9.35
CA LEU A 148 0.44 2.62 -10.76
C LEU A 148 -0.75 2.48 -11.71
N LEU A 149 -1.74 1.67 -11.37
CA LEU A 149 -3.00 1.55 -12.12
C LEU A 149 -3.94 2.74 -11.87
N GLY A 150 -3.71 3.55 -10.84
CA GLY A 150 -4.38 4.83 -10.63
C GLY A 150 -3.80 5.99 -11.46
N ALA A 151 -2.60 5.82 -12.03
CA ALA A 151 -1.91 6.86 -12.77
C ALA A 151 -2.66 7.30 -14.05
N PRO A 152 -2.44 8.53 -14.57
CA PRO A 152 -3.22 9.07 -15.67
C PRO A 152 -2.98 8.32 -16.99
N ALA A 153 -3.95 8.42 -17.91
CA ALA A 153 -3.98 7.61 -19.14
C ALA A 153 -2.76 7.80 -20.07
N ASN A 154 -2.11 8.97 -20.05
CA ASN A 154 -0.88 9.22 -20.80
C ASN A 154 0.30 8.33 -20.34
N PHE A 155 0.36 7.98 -19.05
CA PHE A 155 1.35 7.03 -18.52
C PHE A 155 1.10 5.59 -19.01
N LYS A 156 -0.16 5.28 -19.34
CA LYS A 156 -0.65 3.92 -19.64
C LYS A 156 -0.67 3.54 -21.13
N ARG A 157 -0.64 4.52 -22.04
CA ARG A 157 -0.82 4.28 -23.49
C ARG A 157 0.18 3.28 -24.08
N ASN A 158 1.38 3.18 -23.52
CA ASN A 158 2.43 2.30 -24.02
C ASN A 158 2.42 0.89 -23.39
N PHE A 159 1.46 0.57 -22.50
CA PHE A 159 1.49 -0.62 -21.64
C PHE A 159 0.14 -1.35 -21.58
N ILE A 160 -0.64 -1.34 -22.67
CA ILE A 160 -2.02 -1.87 -22.67
C ILE A 160 -2.07 -3.34 -22.23
N ASP A 161 -1.15 -4.18 -22.75
CA ASP A 161 -1.09 -5.60 -22.42
C ASP A 161 -0.66 -5.85 -20.96
N ASP A 162 0.32 -5.09 -20.47
CA ASP A 162 0.71 -5.09 -19.05
C ASP A 162 -0.49 -4.75 -18.17
N ILE A 163 -1.22 -3.70 -18.50
CA ILE A 163 -2.35 -3.19 -17.70
C ILE A 163 -3.46 -4.24 -17.60
N SER A 164 -3.76 -4.97 -18.68
CA SER A 164 -4.75 -6.06 -18.64
C SER A 164 -4.34 -7.15 -17.64
N CYS A 165 -3.08 -7.59 -17.69
CA CYS A 165 -2.56 -8.61 -16.76
C CYS A 165 -2.50 -8.09 -15.32
N LEU A 166 -2.02 -6.87 -15.12
CA LEU A 166 -1.91 -6.21 -13.82
C LEU A 166 -3.27 -5.98 -13.17
N ASN A 167 -4.31 -5.62 -13.92
CA ASN A 167 -5.67 -5.50 -13.41
C ASN A 167 -6.23 -6.85 -12.90
N LYS A 168 -5.94 -7.95 -13.61
CA LYS A 168 -6.31 -9.30 -13.14
C LYS A 168 -5.62 -9.63 -11.82
N VAL A 169 -4.31 -9.36 -11.72
CA VAL A 169 -3.54 -9.55 -10.49
C VAL A 169 -4.10 -8.68 -9.36
N PHE A 170 -4.32 -7.40 -9.62
CA PHE A 170 -4.86 -6.43 -8.67
C PHE A 170 -6.19 -6.93 -8.09
N THR A 171 -7.11 -7.36 -8.97
CA THR A 171 -8.43 -7.88 -8.57
C THR A 171 -8.34 -9.15 -7.72
N GLU A 172 -7.45 -10.08 -8.08
CA GLU A 172 -7.26 -11.33 -7.32
C GLU A 172 -6.64 -11.08 -5.94
N ILE A 173 -5.67 -10.16 -5.84
CA ILE A 173 -5.06 -9.77 -4.56
C ILE A 173 -6.10 -9.04 -3.69
N GLU A 174 -6.81 -8.06 -4.25
CA GLU A 174 -7.84 -7.30 -3.54
C GLU A 174 -8.94 -8.22 -3.00
N ARG A 175 -9.44 -9.13 -3.83
CA ARG A 175 -10.45 -10.12 -3.44
C ARG A 175 -9.93 -11.05 -2.35
N PHE A 176 -8.69 -11.50 -2.45
CA PHE A 176 -8.11 -12.40 -1.45
C PHE A 176 -7.94 -11.70 -0.10
N LEU A 177 -7.48 -10.45 -0.12
CA LEU A 177 -7.28 -9.65 1.08
C LEU A 177 -8.62 -9.18 1.67
N GLU A 178 -9.70 -9.02 0.92
CA GLU A 178 -10.97 -8.51 1.50
C GLU A 178 -10.77 -7.11 2.13
N ILE A 179 -10.07 -6.23 1.42
CA ILE A 179 -9.71 -4.89 1.91
C ILE A 179 -10.98 -4.08 2.20
N PRO A 180 -11.18 -3.59 3.45
CA PRO A 180 -12.40 -2.86 3.82
C PRO A 180 -12.57 -1.55 3.03
N PRO A 181 -13.81 -1.16 2.65
CA PRO A 181 -14.06 0.08 1.92
C PRO A 181 -13.53 1.33 2.63
N LYS A 182 -13.70 1.42 3.95
CA LYS A 182 -13.18 2.53 4.76
C LYS A 182 -11.66 2.67 4.66
N ARG A 183 -10.93 1.56 4.59
CA ARG A 183 -9.48 1.58 4.39
C ARG A 183 -9.16 2.19 3.04
N LYS A 184 -9.80 1.71 1.96
CA LYS A 184 -9.63 2.29 0.62
C LYS A 184 -9.91 3.80 0.59
N GLU A 185 -10.90 4.27 1.33
CA GLU A 185 -11.20 5.70 1.44
C GLU A 185 -10.08 6.51 2.12
N VAL A 186 -9.51 6.00 3.21
CA VAL A 186 -8.37 6.61 3.92
C VAL A 186 -7.16 6.68 2.99
N GLU A 187 -6.87 5.58 2.32
CA GLU A 187 -5.75 5.42 1.39
C GLU A 187 -5.89 6.35 0.15
N ALA A 188 -7.11 6.49 -0.36
CA ALA A 188 -7.42 7.43 -1.45
C ALA A 188 -7.31 8.89 -1.00
N LYS A 189 -7.68 9.22 0.26
CA LYS A 189 -7.49 10.57 0.83
C LYS A 189 -6.01 10.91 0.94
N LEU A 190 -5.19 9.99 1.47
CA LEU A 190 -3.74 10.17 1.55
C LEU A 190 -3.15 10.36 0.14
N THR A 191 -3.49 9.49 -0.81
CA THR A 191 -3.04 9.59 -2.20
C THR A 191 -3.36 10.94 -2.81
N ARG A 192 -4.59 11.47 -2.65
CA ARG A 192 -4.98 12.79 -3.16
C ARG A 192 -4.21 13.93 -2.49
N ALA A 193 -4.00 13.86 -1.18
CA ALA A 193 -3.29 14.91 -0.45
C ALA A 193 -1.82 14.97 -0.87
N VAL A 194 -1.16 13.81 -0.95
CA VAL A 194 0.23 13.67 -1.37
C VAL A 194 0.40 14.08 -2.84
N ALA A 195 -0.55 13.72 -3.70
CA ALA A 195 -0.53 14.12 -5.11
C ALA A 195 -0.71 15.62 -5.35
N ALA A 196 -1.21 16.37 -4.37
CA ALA A 196 -1.38 17.82 -4.45
C ALA A 196 -0.11 18.61 -4.06
N LEU A 197 0.93 17.92 -3.58
CA LEU A 197 2.20 18.53 -3.22
C LEU A 197 2.99 18.93 -4.47
N GLN A 198 3.64 20.09 -4.41
CA GLN A 198 4.51 20.61 -5.47
C GLN A 198 5.97 20.60 -5.00
N ASP A 199 6.88 20.18 -5.89
CA ASP A 199 8.32 20.21 -5.65
C ASP A 199 8.80 21.67 -5.56
N VAL A 200 9.52 22.03 -4.49
CA VAL A 200 10.13 23.35 -4.35
C VAL A 200 11.63 23.23 -4.20
N LYS A 201 12.37 23.94 -5.05
CA LYS A 201 13.80 24.18 -4.85
C LYS A 201 13.93 25.42 -4.00
N LEU A 202 14.36 25.25 -2.76
CA LEU A 202 14.69 26.38 -1.91
C LEU A 202 16.06 26.95 -2.30
N ASP A 203 16.17 28.26 -2.22
CA ASP A 203 17.47 28.92 -2.19
C ASP A 203 18.16 28.50 -0.87
N PRO A 204 19.44 28.06 -0.90
CA PRO A 204 20.23 27.78 0.29
C PRO A 204 20.23 28.93 1.32
N ASN A 205 20.01 30.17 0.87
CA ASN A 205 19.92 31.35 1.73
C ASN A 205 18.49 31.65 2.24
N SER A 206 17.47 30.85 1.91
CA SER A 206 16.10 31.07 2.38
C SER A 206 15.87 30.48 3.78
N GLU A 207 15.40 31.31 4.73
CA GLU A 207 15.04 30.90 6.10
C GLU A 207 13.71 30.14 6.18
N ASN A 208 13.38 29.30 5.20
CA ASN A 208 12.13 28.54 5.21
C ASN A 208 12.20 27.39 6.21
N LYS A 209 11.78 27.66 7.45
CA LYS A 209 11.75 26.69 8.55
C LYS A 209 10.52 25.78 8.47
N CYS A 210 10.73 24.46 8.51
CA CYS A 210 9.64 23.50 8.59
C CYS A 210 9.03 23.52 10.01
N CYS A 211 7.80 24.04 10.15
CA CYS A 211 7.17 24.16 11.47
C CYS A 211 6.67 22.83 12.08
N ILE A 212 6.82 21.70 11.36
CA ILE A 212 6.45 20.37 11.84
C ILE A 212 7.57 19.77 12.70
N CYS A 213 8.81 19.76 12.19
CA CYS A 213 9.95 19.23 12.93
C CYS A 213 10.63 20.29 13.81
N LEU A 214 10.42 21.59 13.53
CA LEU A 214 11.07 22.70 14.22
C LEU A 214 12.62 22.66 14.17
N SER A 215 13.19 21.80 13.33
CA SER A 215 14.64 21.68 13.11
C SER A 215 15.09 22.69 12.06
N ASP A 216 16.11 23.47 12.41
CA ASP A 216 16.77 24.42 11.51
C ASP A 216 17.78 23.66 10.64
N ASN A 217 17.36 23.10 9.50
CA ASN A 217 18.23 22.49 8.47
C ASN A 217 19.46 21.77 9.03
N ASP A 218 19.29 20.98 10.10
CA ASP A 218 20.41 20.34 10.77
C ASP A 218 20.92 19.24 9.84
N PRO A 219 22.17 19.33 9.32
CA PRO A 219 22.72 18.33 8.42
C PRO A 219 22.89 16.94 9.08
N THR A 220 22.59 16.82 10.38
CA THR A 220 22.57 15.56 11.13
C THR A 220 21.16 14.98 11.34
N ALA A 221 20.10 15.67 10.91
CA ALA A 221 18.73 15.18 11.02
C ALA A 221 18.38 14.22 9.87
N ASP A 222 17.80 13.06 10.19
CA ASP A 222 17.37 11.99 9.25
C ASP A 222 16.22 12.38 8.29
N TYR A 223 15.99 13.67 8.02
CA TYR A 223 14.92 14.14 7.12
C TYR A 223 15.46 14.42 5.72
N SER A 224 14.68 14.14 4.68
CA SER A 224 15.07 14.51 3.32
C SER A 224 15.14 16.03 3.16
N ASP A 225 16.17 16.52 2.46
CA ASP A 225 16.28 17.91 1.99
C ASP A 225 15.18 18.29 0.97
N GLU A 226 14.31 17.33 0.62
CA GLU A 226 13.22 17.53 -0.34
C GLU A 226 12.10 18.35 0.30
N MET A 227 11.90 19.57 -0.21
CA MET A 227 10.83 20.46 0.24
C MET A 227 9.60 20.36 -0.67
N ALA A 228 8.45 20.32 -0.02
CA ALA A 228 7.16 20.23 -0.68
C ALA A 228 6.27 21.41 -0.29
N GLN A 229 5.63 22.02 -1.29
CA GLN A 229 4.66 23.10 -1.10
C GLN A 229 3.24 22.60 -1.26
N LEU A 230 2.38 23.03 -0.33
CA LEU A 230 0.94 22.81 -0.40
C LEU A 230 0.27 23.77 -1.38
N PRO A 231 -0.94 23.46 -1.88
CA PRO A 231 -1.74 24.40 -2.69
C PRO A 231 -2.08 25.74 -1.99
N CYS A 232 -1.91 25.82 -0.66
CA CYS A 232 -2.04 27.05 0.12
C CYS A 232 -0.73 27.84 0.27
N ALA A 233 0.32 27.47 -0.49
CA ALA A 233 1.67 28.04 -0.54
C ALA A 233 2.60 27.80 0.67
N HIS A 234 2.12 27.18 1.76
CA HIS A 234 3.01 26.77 2.87
C HIS A 234 3.93 25.61 2.46
N VAL A 235 5.18 25.66 2.92
CA VAL A 235 6.28 24.75 2.57
C VAL A 235 6.72 23.95 3.78
N PHE A 236 7.04 22.67 3.58
CA PHE A 236 7.50 21.74 4.61
C PHE A 236 8.48 20.73 4.00
N HIS A 237 9.28 20.03 4.82
CA HIS A 237 9.94 18.80 4.37
C HIS A 237 8.88 17.81 3.89
N GLU A 238 9.13 17.16 2.75
CA GLU A 238 8.22 16.19 2.15
C GLU A 238 7.80 15.12 3.17
N ASP A 239 8.76 14.55 3.89
CA ASP A 239 8.51 13.49 4.86
C ASP A 239 7.67 13.97 6.05
N CYS A 240 7.91 15.20 6.51
CA CYS A 240 7.14 15.81 7.59
C CYS A 240 5.67 15.99 7.20
N ILE A 241 5.40 16.56 6.02
CA ILE A 241 4.01 16.82 5.59
C ILE A 241 3.28 15.54 5.18
N VAL A 242 3.98 14.55 4.62
CA VAL A 242 3.40 13.22 4.33
C VAL A 242 3.00 12.51 5.61
N HIS A 243 3.86 12.52 6.65
CA HIS A 243 3.53 11.96 7.96
C HIS A 243 2.39 12.71 8.65
N TRP A 244 2.26 14.02 8.42
CA TRP A 244 1.10 14.77 8.89
C TRP A 244 -0.21 14.31 8.22
N PHE A 245 -0.21 14.11 6.90
CA PHE A 245 -1.39 13.68 6.14
C PHE A 245 -1.92 12.30 6.49
N GLN A 246 -1.04 11.46 7.02
CA GLN A 246 -1.34 10.18 7.61
C GLN A 246 -2.33 10.29 8.79
N CYS A 247 -2.30 11.40 9.55
CA CYS A 247 -3.27 11.70 10.61
C CYS A 247 -4.45 12.56 10.13
N GLY A 248 -4.19 13.48 9.19
CA GLY A 248 -5.23 14.33 8.61
C GLY A 248 -4.71 15.18 7.44
N ALA A 249 -5.44 15.19 6.33
CA ALA A 249 -5.09 15.94 5.12
C ALA A 249 -5.38 17.45 5.23
N THR A 250 -4.74 18.14 6.16
CA THR A 250 -4.87 19.60 6.37
C THR A 250 -3.50 20.27 6.47
N CYS A 251 -3.40 21.55 6.08
CA CYS A 251 -2.18 22.33 6.31
C CYS A 251 -1.92 22.56 7.82
N PRO A 252 -0.71 22.30 8.34
CA PRO A 252 -0.36 22.58 9.74
C PRO A 252 -0.47 24.06 10.14
N VAL A 253 -0.24 24.97 9.19
CA VAL A 253 -0.26 26.43 9.45
C VAL A 253 -1.67 26.99 9.37
N CYS A 254 -2.36 26.84 8.24
CA CYS A 254 -3.65 27.50 7.99
C CYS A 254 -4.86 26.57 8.10
N ARG A 255 -4.67 25.28 8.43
CA ARG A 255 -5.72 24.26 8.64
C ARG A 255 -6.63 23.98 7.43
N ARG A 256 -6.36 24.56 6.26
CA ARG A 256 -7.10 24.28 5.03
C ARG A 256 -6.92 22.82 4.64
N ALA A 257 -8.01 22.15 4.27
CA ALA A 257 -7.99 20.79 3.76
C ALA A 257 -7.25 20.70 2.42
N VAL A 258 -6.52 19.61 2.22
CA VAL A 258 -5.73 19.32 1.04
C VAL A 258 -6.43 18.21 0.25
N GLY A 259 -6.59 18.39 -1.06
CA GLY A 259 -7.23 17.39 -1.94
C GLY A 259 -8.77 17.43 -1.96
N ASN A 260 -9.42 18.28 -1.17
CA ASN A 260 -10.80 18.71 -1.45
C ASN A 260 -10.73 19.96 -2.33
N VAL A 261 -11.23 19.86 -3.56
CA VAL A 261 -11.54 21.04 -4.37
C VAL A 261 -12.73 21.72 -3.70
N VAL A 262 -12.50 22.48 -2.64
CA VAL A 262 -13.46 23.49 -2.22
C VAL A 262 -13.40 24.51 -3.33
N THR A 263 -14.42 24.49 -4.20
CA THR A 263 -14.69 25.60 -5.12
C THR A 263 -14.55 26.87 -4.30
N ARG A 264 -13.61 27.74 -4.68
CA ARG A 264 -13.53 29.07 -4.09
C ARG A 264 -14.92 29.68 -4.26
N ARG A 265 -15.71 29.76 -3.19
CA ARG A 265 -16.78 30.75 -3.15
C ARG A 265 -16.05 32.08 -3.13
N VAL A 266 -15.96 32.69 -4.30
CA VAL A 266 -15.62 34.10 -4.43
C VAL A 266 -16.61 34.84 -3.52
N PRO A 267 -16.15 35.66 -2.57
CA PRO A 267 -17.07 36.53 -1.83
C PRO A 267 -17.79 37.40 -2.86
N LEU A 268 -19.11 37.32 -2.90
CA LEU A 268 -19.90 38.33 -3.59
C LEU A 268 -19.76 39.61 -2.76
N ARG A 269 -18.94 40.51 -3.29
CA ARG A 269 -18.79 41.95 -3.02
C ARG A 269 -18.91 42.41 -1.57
#